data_AF-A0A2E1XGV9-F1
#
_entry.id   AF-A0A2E1XGV9-F1
#
_cell.length_a   1.000
_cell.length_b   1.000
_cell.length_c   1.000
_cell.angle_alpha   90.00
_cell.angle_beta   90.00
_cell.angle_gamma   90.00
#
_symmetry.space_group_name_H-M   'P 1'
#
loop_
_entity.id
_entity.type
_entity.pdbx_description
1 polymer ?
#
loop_
_entity_poly.entity_id
_entity_poly.type
_entity_poly.pdbx_seq_one_letter_code
_entity_poly.pdbx_strand_id
1 'polypeptide(L)'
;MRRILTAIAFLVASVQSAEAEQLWLTMDQVRPFKLETPAKSIVVGNPAIADVTIQDNANILLFGKTPGLTNIYVFDENGEPTKNLVIRVRTPSADMLTVHRGAARTTYNCTTNCEATVTVGDDLAQFQAVSTQVQNKYSQASALSQGNDANN
;
A
#
# COMPACT_ATOMS: atom_id res chain seq x y z
N MET A 1 -31.90 15.90 -65.26
CA MET A 1 -31.09 14.88 -64.55
C MET A 1 -30.24 15.60 -63.51
N ARG A 2 -30.63 15.54 -62.22
CA ARG A 2 -29.94 16.22 -61.12
C ARG A 2 -29.18 15.16 -60.31
N ARG A 3 -27.84 15.17 -60.36
CA ARG A 3 -26.97 14.28 -59.58
C ARG A 3 -26.64 14.99 -58.27
N ILE A 4 -27.15 14.47 -57.16
CA ILE A 4 -26.84 14.93 -55.80
C ILE A 4 -25.64 14.10 -55.33
N LEU A 5 -24.47 14.73 -55.15
CA LEU A 5 -23.30 14.13 -54.53
C LEU A 5 -23.37 14.41 -53.02
N THR A 6 -23.69 13.38 -52.23
CA THR A 6 -23.69 13.43 -50.78
C THR A 6 -22.28 13.09 -50.27
N ALA A 7 -21.56 14.08 -49.73
CA ALA A 7 -20.27 13.86 -49.07
C ALA A 7 -20.51 13.34 -47.65
N ILE A 8 -20.12 12.09 -47.39
CA ILE A 8 -20.16 11.49 -46.05
C ILE A 8 -18.87 11.89 -45.32
N ALA A 9 -18.98 12.80 -44.37
CA ALA A 9 -17.88 13.17 -43.48
C ALA A 9 -17.77 12.11 -42.35
N PHE A 10 -16.68 11.35 -42.36
CA PHE A 10 -16.36 10.38 -41.31
C PHE A 10 -15.81 11.14 -40.09
N LEU A 11 -16.61 11.27 -39.03
CA LEU A 11 -16.18 11.83 -37.74
C LEU A 11 -15.49 10.73 -36.93
N VAL A 12 -14.16 10.79 -36.82
CA VAL A 12 -13.39 9.85 -35.98
C VAL A 12 -13.44 10.36 -34.54
N ALA A 13 -14.30 9.78 -33.71
CA ALA A 13 -14.33 10.05 -32.28
C ALA A 13 -13.16 9.30 -31.60
N SER A 14 -12.17 10.02 -31.09
CA SER A 14 -11.12 9.47 -30.25
C SER A 14 -11.68 9.11 -28.87
N VAL A 15 -11.70 7.83 -28.55
CA VAL A 15 -12.08 7.34 -27.22
C VAL A 15 -10.88 7.54 -26.28
N GLN A 16 -10.96 8.50 -25.37
CA GLN A 16 -10.00 8.60 -24.25
C GLN A 16 -10.34 7.49 -23.26
N SER A 17 -9.49 6.48 -23.14
CA SER A 17 -9.57 5.52 -22.04
C SER A 17 -9.06 6.21 -20.77
N ALA A 18 -9.88 6.23 -19.72
CA ALA A 18 -9.41 6.60 -18.38
C ALA A 18 -8.42 5.52 -17.90
N GLU A 19 -7.13 5.79 -18.04
CA GLU A 19 -6.08 4.90 -17.57
C GLU A 19 -6.03 4.97 -16.03
N ALA A 20 -6.19 3.83 -15.37
CA ALA A 20 -6.07 3.77 -13.92
C ALA A 20 -4.59 3.94 -13.54
N GLU A 21 -4.29 4.94 -12.72
CA GLU A 21 -2.91 5.25 -12.34
C GLU A 21 -2.34 4.13 -11.48
N GLN A 22 -1.28 3.47 -11.95
CA GLN A 22 -0.64 2.39 -11.21
C GLN A 22 0.43 2.94 -10.26
N LEU A 23 0.28 2.66 -8.97
CA LEU A 23 1.17 3.09 -7.92
C LEU A 23 1.83 1.91 -7.22
N TRP A 24 3.16 1.97 -7.10
CA TRP A 24 3.94 1.03 -6.30
C TRP A 24 4.16 1.57 -4.89
N LEU A 25 3.87 0.74 -3.90
CA LEU A 25 4.21 0.95 -2.50
C LEU A 25 5.14 -0.18 -2.04
N THR A 26 6.00 0.15 -1.08
CA THR A 26 6.79 -0.84 -0.36
C THR A 26 6.06 -1.16 0.95
N MET A 27 5.98 -2.43 1.30
CA MET A 27 5.45 -2.88 2.58
C MET A 27 6.20 -2.22 3.73
N ASP A 28 5.48 -1.89 4.80
CA ASP A 28 5.99 -1.21 6.01
C ASP A 28 6.55 0.19 5.73
N GLN A 29 6.21 0.80 4.59
CA GLN A 29 6.59 2.16 4.23
C GLN A 29 5.37 3.02 3.90
N VAL A 30 5.51 4.32 4.15
CA VAL A 30 4.54 5.35 3.76
C VAL A 30 5.02 6.09 2.52
N ARG A 31 4.09 6.41 1.62
CA ARG A 31 4.34 7.25 0.45
C ARG A 31 3.33 8.41 0.43
N PRO A 32 3.79 9.67 0.44
CA PRO A 32 2.90 10.80 0.22
C PRO A 32 2.40 10.81 -1.22
N PHE A 33 1.14 11.17 -1.40
CA PHE A 33 0.49 11.30 -2.70
C PHE A 33 -0.37 12.57 -2.71
N LYS A 34 -0.22 13.35 -3.78
CA LYS A 34 -0.96 14.61 -3.96
C LYS A 34 -2.11 14.40 -4.93
N LEU A 35 -3.31 14.76 -4.49
CA LEU A 35 -4.54 14.76 -5.27
C LEU A 35 -4.62 16.03 -6.12
N GLU A 36 -5.28 15.92 -7.27
CA GLU A 36 -5.54 17.05 -8.17
C GLU A 36 -6.66 17.94 -7.64
N THR A 37 -7.66 17.33 -7.00
CA THR A 37 -8.79 17.99 -6.34
C THR A 37 -8.95 17.48 -4.91
N PRO A 38 -9.57 18.26 -4.01
CA PRO A 38 -9.84 17.81 -2.66
C PRO A 38 -10.65 16.50 -2.60
N ALA A 39 -10.26 15.59 -1.71
CA ALA A 39 -11.04 14.38 -1.43
C ALA A 39 -12.11 14.64 -0.37
N LYS A 40 -13.36 14.29 -0.67
CA LYS A 40 -14.43 14.23 0.34
C LYS A 40 -14.40 12.91 1.09
N SER A 41 -14.20 11.82 0.36
CA SER A 41 -14.11 10.46 0.91
C SER A 41 -13.17 9.60 0.08
N ILE A 42 -12.65 8.56 0.73
CA ILE A 42 -11.73 7.60 0.12
C ILE A 42 -12.19 6.20 0.50
N VAL A 43 -12.21 5.30 -0.47
CA VAL A 43 -12.54 3.89 -0.28
C VAL A 43 -11.37 3.03 -0.70
N VAL A 44 -10.92 2.16 0.20
CA VAL A 44 -9.84 1.21 -0.04
C VAL A 44 -10.43 -0.16 -0.33
N GLY A 45 -10.05 -0.78 -1.45
CA GLY A 45 -10.56 -2.11 -1.83
C GLY A 45 -10.20 -3.19 -0.80
N ASN A 46 -8.93 -3.31 -0.44
CA ASN A 46 -8.44 -4.20 0.61
C ASN A 46 -7.48 -3.48 1.59
N PRO A 47 -7.96 -3.06 2.78
CA PRO A 47 -7.15 -2.41 3.81
C PRO A 47 -6.02 -3.26 4.42
N ALA A 48 -6.00 -4.57 4.15
CA ALA A 48 -4.90 -5.45 4.57
C ALA A 48 -3.71 -5.40 3.60
N ILE A 49 -3.92 -5.00 2.33
CA ILE A 49 -2.85 -4.84 1.34
C ILE A 49 -2.26 -3.44 1.44
N ALA A 50 -3.10 -2.41 1.37
CA ALA A 50 -2.69 -1.02 1.47
C ALA A 50 -3.72 -0.21 2.25
N ASP A 51 -3.32 0.93 2.79
CA ASP A 51 -4.20 1.82 3.54
C ASP A 51 -3.87 3.28 3.29
N VAL A 52 -4.73 4.18 3.73
CA VAL A 52 -4.63 5.61 3.46
C VAL A 52 -4.99 6.44 4.68
N THR A 53 -4.24 7.50 4.90
CA THR A 53 -4.62 8.56 5.86
C THR A 53 -4.63 9.89 5.14
N ILE A 54 -5.66 10.68 5.39
CA ILE A 54 -5.78 12.04 4.86
C ILE A 54 -4.95 12.96 5.75
N GLN A 55 -3.94 13.61 5.19
CA GLN A 55 -3.14 14.61 5.90
C GLN A 55 -3.79 15.99 5.82
N ASP A 56 -4.27 16.36 4.64
CA ASP A 56 -5.09 17.56 4.39
C ASP A 56 -5.98 17.33 3.15
N ASN A 57 -6.71 18.37 2.72
CA ASN A 57 -7.67 18.29 1.63
C ASN A 57 -7.10 17.68 0.33
N ALA A 58 -5.82 17.91 0.00
CA ALA A 58 -5.22 17.45 -1.25
C ALA A 58 -3.99 16.54 -1.06
N ASN A 59 -3.56 16.28 0.17
CA ASN A 59 -2.42 15.40 0.46
C ASN A 59 -2.87 14.19 1.27
N ILE A 60 -2.55 13.01 0.75
CA ILE A 60 -2.82 11.73 1.41
C ILE A 60 -1.52 10.96 1.62
N LEU A 61 -1.48 10.16 2.68
CA LEU A 61 -0.40 9.26 3.01
C LEU A 61 -0.85 7.83 2.73
N LEU A 62 -0.15 7.15 1.83
CA LEU A 62 -0.44 5.78 1.42
C LEU A 62 0.51 4.82 2.12
N PHE A 63 -0.03 3.78 2.74
CA PHE A 63 0.72 2.77 3.50
C PHE A 63 0.69 1.43 2.77
N GLY A 64 1.85 0.84 2.51
CA GLY A 64 1.93 -0.57 2.09
C GLY A 64 1.92 -1.48 3.31
N LYS A 65 1.01 -2.46 3.38
CA LYS A 65 0.87 -3.37 4.53
C LYS A 65 1.23 -4.82 4.22
N THR A 66 0.71 -5.38 3.14
CA THR A 66 1.06 -6.76 2.74
C THR A 66 1.25 -6.84 1.23
N PRO A 67 2.14 -7.71 0.71
CA PRO A 67 2.38 -7.81 -0.72
C PRO A 67 1.10 -8.24 -1.45
N GLY A 68 0.75 -7.53 -2.52
CA GLY A 68 -0.50 -7.77 -3.22
C GLY A 68 -0.88 -6.67 -4.19
N LEU A 69 -2.07 -6.81 -4.76
CA LEU A 69 -2.70 -5.85 -5.66
C LEU A 69 -4.07 -5.46 -5.09
N THR A 70 -4.30 -4.16 -4.96
CA THR A 70 -5.57 -3.57 -4.54
C THR A 70 -5.78 -2.26 -5.29
N ASN A 71 -6.85 -1.55 -4.99
CA ASN A 71 -7.06 -0.20 -5.48
C ASN A 71 -7.64 0.71 -4.39
N ILE A 72 -7.58 2.01 -4.67
CA ILE A 72 -8.13 3.08 -3.83
C ILE A 72 -8.94 4.01 -4.73
N TYR A 73 -10.21 4.21 -4.38
CA TYR A 73 -11.08 5.20 -5.00
C TYR A 73 -11.12 6.48 -4.18
N VAL A 74 -11.05 7.61 -4.86
CA VAL A 74 -11.20 8.94 -4.29
C VAL A 74 -12.47 9.56 -4.85
N PHE A 75 -13.28 10.16 -3.98
CA PHE A 75 -14.54 10.81 -4.35
C PHE A 75 -14.50 12.29 -3.96
N ASP A 76 -15.16 13.12 -4.78
CA ASP A 76 -15.34 14.55 -4.50
C ASP A 76 -16.58 14.84 -3.63
N GLU A 77 -16.88 16.12 -3.44
CA GLU A 77 -18.03 16.58 -2.65
C GLU A 77 -19.38 16.18 -3.24
N ASN A 78 -19.46 15.92 -4.55
CA ASN A 78 -20.67 15.47 -5.22
C ASN A 78 -20.85 13.94 -5.12
N GLY A 79 -19.86 13.23 -4.59
CA GLY A 79 -19.84 11.78 -4.52
C GLY A 79 -19.43 11.12 -5.83
N GLU A 80 -18.87 11.88 -6.78
CA GLU A 80 -18.37 11.34 -8.04
C GLU A 80 -16.92 10.83 -7.87
N PRO A 81 -16.58 9.67 -8.46
CA PRO A 81 -15.22 9.15 -8.39
C PRO A 81 -14.28 10.02 -9.22
N THR A 82 -13.34 10.70 -8.55
CA THR A 82 -12.34 11.55 -9.20
C THR A 82 -11.07 10.78 -9.55
N LYS A 83 -10.73 9.75 -8.77
CA LYS A 83 -9.52 8.96 -9.02
C LYS A 83 -9.70 7.49 -8.66
N ASN A 84 -9.05 6.62 -9.44
CA ASN A 84 -8.87 5.20 -9.16
C ASN A 84 -7.38 4.88 -9.21
N LEU A 85 -6.77 4.64 -8.05
CA LEU A 85 -5.37 4.28 -7.91
C LEU A 85 -5.24 2.77 -7.84
N VAL A 86 -4.53 2.14 -8.79
CA VAL A 86 -4.20 0.71 -8.72
C VAL A 86 -2.92 0.56 -7.90
N ILE A 87 -3.06 0.03 -6.69
CA ILE A 87 -1.97 -0.07 -5.72
C ILE A 87 -1.35 -1.47 -5.76
N ARG A 88 -0.05 -1.51 -5.99
CA ARG A 88 0.74 -2.73 -5.92
C ARG A 88 1.78 -2.62 -4.80
N VAL A 89 1.67 -3.51 -3.82
CA VAL A 89 2.56 -3.55 -2.67
C VAL A 89 3.57 -4.66 -2.86
N ARG A 90 4.85 -4.34 -2.63
CA ARG A 90 5.97 -5.30 -2.67
C ARG A 90 6.67 -5.38 -1.33
N THR A 91 7.28 -6.52 -1.05
CA THR A 91 8.22 -6.68 0.06
C THR A 91 9.42 -5.72 -0.14
N PRO A 92 9.99 -5.14 0.93
CA PRO A 92 11.22 -4.36 0.81
C PRO A 92 12.36 -5.25 0.28
N SER A 93 13.19 -4.69 -0.60
CA SER A 93 14.34 -5.39 -1.18
C SER A 93 15.68 -4.72 -0.89
N ALA A 94 15.66 -3.46 -0.46
CA ALA A 94 16.88 -2.76 -0.04
C ALA A 94 17.29 -3.28 1.34
N ASP A 95 18.57 -3.60 1.51
CA ASP A 95 19.14 -4.10 2.77
C ASP A 95 18.42 -5.34 3.32
N MET A 96 17.84 -6.16 2.45
CA MET A 96 17.10 -7.37 2.83
C MET A 96 17.72 -8.59 2.16
N LEU A 97 17.95 -9.65 2.94
CA LEU A 97 18.38 -10.95 2.45
C LEU A 97 17.25 -11.95 2.64
N THR A 98 16.79 -12.54 1.54
CA THR A 98 15.80 -13.63 1.58
C THR A 98 16.48 -14.94 1.20
N VAL A 99 16.39 -15.92 2.10
CA VAL A 99 16.92 -17.27 1.93
C VAL A 99 15.76 -18.23 1.64
N HIS A 100 15.88 -19.00 0.57
CA HIS A 100 14.93 -20.05 0.20
C HIS A 100 15.55 -21.43 0.41
N ARG A 101 14.89 -22.29 1.19
CA ARG A 101 15.23 -23.70 1.37
C ARG A 101 14.03 -24.56 0.98
N GLY A 102 13.95 -24.90 -0.30
CA GLY A 102 12.72 -25.47 -0.86
C GLY A 102 11.58 -24.45 -0.78
N ALA A 103 10.44 -24.85 -0.21
CA ALA A 103 9.29 -23.96 0.01
C ALA A 103 9.47 -23.03 1.21
N ALA A 104 10.41 -23.31 2.12
CA ALA A 104 10.65 -22.48 3.29
C ALA A 104 11.40 -21.20 2.89
N ARG A 105 10.85 -20.05 3.28
CA ARG A 105 11.43 -18.73 3.05
C ARG A 105 11.79 -18.07 4.37
N THR A 106 12.93 -17.43 4.46
CA THR A 106 13.34 -16.67 5.65
C THR A 106 13.98 -15.36 5.24
N THR A 107 13.57 -14.27 5.86
CA THR A 107 14.02 -12.93 5.51
C THR A 107 14.78 -12.29 6.67
N TYR A 108 15.86 -11.60 6.32
CA TYR A 108 16.74 -10.88 7.24
C TYR A 108 16.88 -9.42 6.79
N ASN A 109 16.95 -8.49 7.75
CA ASN A 109 17.37 -7.12 7.51
C ASN A 109 18.90 -7.05 7.69
N CYS A 110 19.61 -6.79 6.60
CA CYS A 110 21.07 -6.82 6.49
C CYS A 110 21.58 -5.42 6.13
N THR A 111 21.65 -4.55 7.13
CA THR A 111 22.36 -3.27 7.02
C THR A 111 23.86 -3.48 7.27
N THR A 112 24.30 -3.45 8.53
CA THR A 112 25.69 -3.79 8.92
C THR A 112 25.84 -5.27 9.25
N ASN A 113 24.86 -5.82 9.97
CA ASN A 113 24.74 -7.24 10.27
C ASN A 113 23.34 -7.71 9.84
N CYS A 114 23.18 -9.00 9.59
CA CYS A 114 21.88 -9.59 9.25
C CYS A 114 21.10 -9.95 10.52
N GLU A 115 19.97 -9.29 10.73
CA GLU A 115 19.05 -9.54 11.84
C GLU A 115 17.77 -10.20 11.32
N ALA A 116 17.27 -11.21 12.03
CA ALA A 116 16.02 -11.87 11.65
C ALA A 116 14.84 -10.88 11.79
N THR A 117 13.95 -10.87 10.82
CA THR A 117 12.79 -9.96 10.80
C THR A 117 11.49 -10.72 10.54
N VAL A 118 10.38 -10.12 10.95
CA VAL A 118 9.03 -10.64 10.66
C VAL A 118 8.64 -10.13 9.29
N THR A 119 8.58 -11.01 8.29
CA THR A 119 8.19 -10.64 6.92
C THR A 119 7.04 -11.52 6.43
N VAL A 120 5.98 -10.89 5.93
CA VAL A 120 4.79 -11.59 5.42
C VAL A 120 5.16 -12.50 4.24
N GLY A 121 4.87 -13.79 4.37
CA GLY A 121 5.18 -14.85 3.41
C GLY A 121 6.42 -15.68 3.75
N ASP A 122 7.08 -15.41 4.88
CA ASP A 122 8.13 -16.28 5.42
C ASP A 122 7.55 -17.57 6.01
N ASP A 123 8.42 -18.57 6.19
CA ASP A 123 8.10 -19.85 6.82
C ASP A 123 7.46 -19.64 8.20
N LEU A 124 6.43 -20.44 8.49
CA LEU A 124 5.62 -20.28 9.70
C LEU A 124 6.44 -20.38 10.98
N ALA A 125 7.40 -21.31 11.03
CA ALA A 125 8.21 -21.51 12.24
C ALA A 125 9.12 -20.31 12.51
N GLN A 126 9.73 -19.75 11.45
CA GLN A 126 10.55 -18.54 11.57
C GLN A 126 9.70 -17.32 11.93
N PHE A 127 8.58 -17.12 11.24
CA PHE A 127 7.65 -16.02 11.52
C PHE A 127 7.18 -16.02 12.98
N GLN A 128 6.76 -17.19 13.49
CA GLN A 128 6.30 -17.34 14.88
C GLN A 128 7.44 -17.12 15.87
N ALA A 129 8.61 -17.70 15.64
CA ALA A 129 9.75 -17.56 16.53
C ALA A 129 10.18 -16.09 16.71
N VAL A 130 10.29 -15.33 15.62
CA VAL A 130 10.64 -13.90 15.70
C VAL A 130 9.49 -13.08 16.30
N SER A 131 8.23 -13.35 15.92
CA SER A 131 7.07 -12.64 16.47
C SER A 131 6.93 -12.83 17.99
N THR A 132 7.14 -14.04 18.50
CA THR A 132 7.12 -14.31 19.95
C THR A 132 8.24 -13.58 20.68
N GLN A 133 9.44 -13.51 20.11
CA GLN A 133 10.55 -12.74 20.70
C GLN A 133 10.20 -11.24 20.79
N VAL A 134 9.63 -10.66 19.72
CA VAL A 134 9.18 -9.26 19.70
C VAL A 134 8.09 -9.01 20.75
N GLN A 135 7.10 -9.90 20.83
CA GLN A 135 5.97 -9.77 21.75
C GLN A 135 6.42 -9.88 23.21
N ASN A 136 7.34 -10.79 23.51
CA ASN A 136 7.95 -10.93 24.83
C ASN A 136 8.81 -9.71 25.21
N LYS A 137 9.49 -9.09 24.25
CA LYS A 137 10.23 -7.84 24.47
C LYS A 137 9.28 -6.69 24.79
N TYR A 138 8.17 -6.58 24.05
CA TYR A 138 7.17 -5.54 24.28
C TYR A 138 6.48 -5.70 25.64
N SER A 139 6.09 -6.92 26.02
CA SER A 139 5.43 -7.17 27.32
C SER A 139 6.33 -6.81 28.50
N GLN A 140 7.62 -7.15 28.44
CA GLN A 140 8.61 -6.77 29.45
C GLN A 140 8.78 -5.24 29.55
N ALA A 141 8.84 -4.55 28.41
CA ALA A 141 8.94 -3.09 28.40
C ALA A 141 7.71 -2.43 29.03
N SER A 142 6.50 -2.92 28.72
CA SER A 142 5.25 -2.40 29.31
C SER A 142 5.07 -2.70 30.79
N ALA A 143 5.66 -3.79 31.30
CA ALA A 143 5.62 -4.12 32.72
C ALA A 143 6.49 -3.17 33.57
N LEU A 144 7.60 -2.69 33.02
CA LEU A 144 8.48 -1.71 33.68
C LEU A 144 7.88 -0.30 33.69
N SER A 145 7.08 0.08 32.68
CA SER A 145 6.44 1.40 32.67
C SER A 145 5.30 1.50 33.69
N GLN A 146 4.51 0.44 33.89
CA GLN A 146 3.41 0.43 34.87
C GLN A 146 3.88 0.44 36.34
N GLY A 147 5.15 0.10 36.61
CA GLY A 147 5.72 0.18 37.96
C GLY A 147 6.07 1.61 38.42
N ASN A 148 6.23 2.55 37.49
CA ASN A 148 6.59 3.95 37.82
C ASN A 148 5.36 4.84 38.07
N ASP A 149 4.17 4.46 37.62
CA ASP A 149 2.93 5.22 37.85
C ASP A 149 2.26 4.91 39.21
N ALA A 150 2.74 3.90 39.94
CA ALA A 150 2.20 3.49 41.24
C ALA A 150 2.90 4.17 42.45
N ASN A 151 3.89 5.03 42.21
CA ASN A 151 4.72 5.66 43.26
C ASN A 151 4.69 7.21 43.25
N ASN A 152 3.69 7.85 42.65
CA ASN A 152 3.47 9.30 42.74
C ASN A 152 2.05 9.64 43.21
#